data_AF-A0A1Q7FPM2-F1
#
_entry.id   AF-A0A1Q7FPM2-F1
#
_cell.length_a   1.000
_cell.length_b   1.000
_cell.length_c   1.000
_cell.angle_alpha   90.00
_cell.angle_beta   90.00
_cell.angle_gamma   90.00
#
_symmetry.space_group_name_H-M   'P 1'
#
loop_
_entity.id
_entity.type
_entity.pdbx_description
1 polymer ?
#
loop_
_entity_poly.entity_id
_entity_poly.type
_entity_poly.pdbx_seq_one_letter_code
_entity_poly.pdbx_strand_id
1 'polypeptide(L)'
;MRGILSLAAAMALPPVFPYRDLIVLTAFSVVVGTLLIQGLTLKPPLRALDLHDDDPVGRELSAARERALRAGLATFEHDRSPVADTIREEFTTRLVPARRGRVGARHSAHAAIHHAALQAARQAVLAMRANDEIGDDAFHLMEEELDRLEMAAGSEPE
;
A
#
# COMPACT_ATOMS: atom_id res chain seq x y z
N MET A 1 -21.58 -17.78 -9.52
CA MET A 1 -22.75 -18.69 -9.69
C MET A 1 -22.75 -19.45 -11.03
N ARG A 2 -21.59 -19.79 -11.62
CA ARG A 2 -21.55 -20.53 -12.89
C ARG A 2 -21.51 -22.04 -12.62
N GLY A 3 -22.35 -22.81 -13.30
CA GLY A 3 -22.34 -24.27 -13.28
C GLY A 3 -23.11 -24.96 -12.14
N ILE A 4 -23.15 -24.37 -10.93
CA ILE A 4 -23.82 -24.96 -9.76
C ILE A 4 -25.31 -25.20 -10.03
N LEU A 5 -26.01 -24.24 -10.65
CA LEU A 5 -27.43 -24.37 -10.99
C LEU A 5 -27.68 -25.46 -12.04
N SER A 6 -26.77 -25.62 -13.01
CA SER A 6 -26.89 -26.65 -14.06
C SER A 6 -26.73 -28.06 -13.46
N LEU A 7 -25.76 -28.24 -12.57
CA LEU A 7 -25.55 -29.51 -11.88
C LEU A 7 -26.68 -29.83 -10.89
N ALA A 8 -27.19 -28.82 -10.18
CA ALA A 8 -28.34 -28.96 -9.29
C ALA A 8 -29.62 -29.36 -10.06
N ALA A 9 -29.87 -28.72 -11.21
CA ALA A 9 -30.98 -29.07 -12.08
C ALA A 9 -30.86 -30.51 -12.60
N ALA A 10 -29.65 -30.94 -12.99
CA ALA A 10 -29.39 -32.31 -13.45
C ALA A 10 -29.59 -33.36 -12.34
N MET A 11 -29.20 -33.04 -11.10
CA MET A 11 -29.40 -33.91 -9.93
C MET A 11 -30.86 -34.04 -9.51
N ALA A 12 -31.66 -32.98 -9.73
CA ALA A 12 -33.07 -32.94 -9.38
C ALA A 12 -33.98 -33.79 -10.29
N LEU A 13 -33.45 -34.39 -11.36
CA LEU A 13 -34.25 -35.26 -12.22
C LEU A 13 -34.70 -36.54 -11.49
N PRO A 14 -35.98 -36.95 -11.65
CA PRO A 14 -36.50 -38.20 -11.09
C PRO A 14 -35.72 -39.43 -11.56
N PRO A 15 -35.59 -40.49 -10.74
CA PRO A 15 -34.82 -41.68 -11.08
C PRO A 15 -35.39 -42.46 -12.28
N VAL A 16 -36.67 -42.28 -12.58
CA VAL A 16 -37.37 -42.92 -13.72
C VAL A 16 -37.16 -42.17 -15.04
N PHE A 17 -36.43 -41.05 -15.01
CA PHE A 17 -36.24 -40.21 -16.18
C PHE A 17 -35.25 -40.85 -17.17
N PRO A 18 -35.60 -40.96 -18.47
CA PRO A 18 -34.74 -41.59 -19.46
C PRO A 18 -33.41 -40.84 -19.60
N TYR A 19 -32.31 -41.58 -19.66
CA TYR A 19 -30.94 -41.04 -19.84
C TYR A 19 -30.47 -40.07 -18.74
N ARG A 20 -31.05 -40.12 -17.53
CA ARG A 20 -30.67 -39.27 -16.40
C ARG A 20 -29.17 -39.25 -16.14
N ASP A 21 -28.54 -40.42 -16.08
CA ASP A 21 -27.11 -40.52 -15.75
C ASP A 21 -26.23 -39.90 -16.84
N LEU A 22 -26.66 -39.98 -18.10
CA LEU A 22 -25.99 -39.31 -19.23
C LEU A 22 -26.09 -37.79 -19.13
N ILE A 23 -27.26 -37.27 -18.75
CA ILE A 23 -27.49 -35.82 -18.55
C ILE A 23 -26.62 -35.30 -17.41
N VAL A 24 -26.58 -36.04 -16.28
CA VAL A 24 -25.76 -35.71 -15.12
C VAL A 24 -24.27 -35.71 -15.49
N LEU A 25 -23.80 -36.75 -16.16
CA LEU A 25 -22.41 -36.86 -16.61
C LEU A 25 -22.03 -35.68 -17.52
N THR A 26 -22.89 -35.35 -18.48
CA THR A 26 -22.66 -34.26 -19.41
C THR A 26 -22.64 -32.91 -18.70
N ALA A 27 -23.60 -32.64 -17.80
CA ALA A 27 -23.62 -31.41 -17.01
C ALA A 27 -22.36 -31.27 -16.15
N PHE A 28 -21.93 -32.35 -15.49
CA PHE A 28 -20.69 -32.37 -14.73
C PHE A 28 -19.46 -32.10 -15.60
N SER A 29 -19.30 -32.82 -16.71
CA SER A 29 -18.19 -32.65 -17.64
C SER A 29 -18.11 -31.23 -18.21
N VAL A 30 -19.25 -30.62 -18.55
CA VAL A 30 -19.30 -29.23 -19.04
C VAL A 30 -18.89 -28.25 -17.95
N VAL A 31 -19.36 -28.42 -16.71
CA VAL A 31 -18.99 -27.55 -15.59
C VAL A 31 -17.50 -27.65 -15.30
N VAL A 32 -16.95 -28.87 -15.16
CA VAL A 32 -15.52 -29.07 -14.90
C VAL A 32 -14.68 -28.56 -16.08
N GLY A 33 -15.05 -28.88 -17.30
CA GLY A 33 -14.33 -28.44 -18.50
C GLY A 33 -14.29 -26.92 -18.63
N THR A 34 -15.42 -26.25 -18.39
CA THR A 34 -15.46 -24.78 -18.43
C THR A 34 -14.66 -24.13 -17.30
N LEU A 35 -14.66 -24.71 -16.10
CA LEU A 35 -13.81 -24.23 -14.99
C LEU A 35 -12.33 -24.41 -15.28
N LEU A 36 -11.93 -25.55 -15.86
CA LEU A 36 -10.55 -25.82 -16.25
C LEU A 36 -10.08 -24.87 -17.35
N ILE A 37 -10.90 -24.68 -18.38
CA ILE A 37 -10.61 -23.74 -19.47
C ILE A 37 -10.48 -22.33 -18.89
N GLN A 38 -11.45 -21.85 -18.12
CA GLN A 38 -11.38 -20.51 -17.52
C GLN A 38 -10.17 -20.34 -16.61
N GLY A 39 -9.86 -21.35 -15.78
CA GLY A 39 -8.70 -21.35 -14.89
C GLY A 39 -7.36 -21.29 -15.65
N LEU A 40 -7.23 -22.04 -16.75
CA LEU A 40 -6.03 -21.98 -17.59
C LEU A 40 -5.98 -20.73 -18.46
N THR A 41 -7.11 -20.22 -18.94
CA THR A 41 -7.19 -19.06 -19.83
C THR A 41 -6.88 -17.74 -19.12
N LEU A 42 -6.92 -17.67 -17.80
CA LEU A 42 -6.48 -16.49 -17.03
C LEU A 42 -4.95 -16.31 -17.04
N LYS A 43 -4.17 -17.39 -17.15
CA LYS A 43 -2.71 -17.33 -17.04
C LYS A 43 -2.00 -16.69 -18.24
N PRO A 44 -2.39 -16.94 -19.51
CA PRO A 44 -1.82 -16.28 -20.68
C PRO A 44 -2.03 -14.75 -20.74
N PRO A 45 -3.23 -14.19 -20.54
CA PRO A 45 -3.42 -12.73 -20.56
C PRO A 45 -2.72 -12.03 -19.39
N LEU A 46 -2.66 -12.65 -18.20
CA LEU A 46 -1.83 -12.11 -17.10
C LEU A 46 -0.34 -12.04 -17.46
N ARG A 47 0.18 -13.01 -18.21
CA ARG A 47 1.57 -12.99 -18.69
C ARG A 47 1.78 -12.07 -19.88
N ALA A 48 0.78 -11.94 -20.76
CA ALA A 48 0.85 -11.11 -21.95
C ALA A 48 0.71 -9.61 -21.64
N LEU A 49 0.08 -9.26 -20.51
CA LEU A 49 -0.01 -7.87 -20.05
C LEU A 49 1.32 -7.32 -19.51
N ASP A 50 2.38 -8.15 -19.42
CA ASP A 50 3.72 -7.77 -18.95
C ASP A 50 3.64 -6.73 -17.82
N LEU A 51 2.88 -7.09 -16.77
CA LEU A 51 2.93 -6.40 -15.48
C LEU A 51 4.32 -6.66 -14.91
N HIS A 52 5.31 -5.99 -15.49
CA HIS A 52 6.59 -5.80 -14.87
C HIS A 52 6.29 -5.09 -13.57
N ASP A 53 6.71 -5.71 -12.49
CA ASP A 53 6.70 -5.18 -11.14
C ASP A 53 7.74 -4.04 -11.08
N ASP A 54 7.55 -3.00 -11.90
CA ASP A 54 8.38 -1.78 -11.96
C ASP A 54 8.18 -0.90 -10.71
N ASP A 55 7.63 -1.49 -9.65
CA ASP A 55 7.22 -0.91 -8.39
C ASP A 55 6.82 0.57 -8.56
N PRO A 56 5.77 0.86 -9.35
CA PRO A 56 5.35 2.22 -9.63
C PRO A 56 5.09 2.98 -8.33
N VAL A 57 4.49 2.28 -7.35
CA VAL A 57 4.27 2.77 -5.99
C VAL A 57 5.59 3.08 -5.29
N GLY A 58 6.61 2.21 -5.36
CA GLY A 58 7.92 2.47 -4.77
C GLY A 58 8.66 3.66 -5.38
N ARG A 59 8.53 3.90 -6.69
CA ARG A 59 9.09 5.11 -7.33
C ARG A 59 8.37 6.37 -6.86
N GLU A 60 7.05 6.37 -6.88
CA GLU A 60 6.24 7.47 -6.36
C GLU A 60 6.54 7.74 -4.87
N LEU A 61 6.64 6.68 -4.07
CA LEU A 61 6.98 6.73 -2.65
C LEU A 61 8.36 7.35 -2.42
N SER A 62 9.36 6.96 -3.21
CA SER A 62 10.71 7.51 -3.10
C SER A 62 10.76 9.02 -3.40
N ALA A 63 10.03 9.46 -4.43
CA ALA A 63 9.93 10.88 -4.80
C ALA A 63 9.13 11.67 -3.74
N ALA A 64 8.03 11.09 -3.25
CA ALA A 64 7.20 11.68 -2.21
C ALA A 64 7.98 11.93 -0.92
N ARG A 65 8.74 10.93 -0.50
CA ARG A 65 9.61 10.95 0.67
C ARG A 65 10.70 12.01 0.56
N GLU A 66 11.37 12.13 -0.58
CA GLU A 66 12.38 13.18 -0.78
C GLU A 66 11.77 14.58 -0.67
N ARG A 67 10.58 14.78 -1.25
CA ARG A 67 9.89 16.07 -1.21
C ARG A 67 9.36 16.40 0.19
N ALA A 68 8.82 15.41 0.90
CA ALA A 68 8.36 15.54 2.28
C ALA A 68 9.53 15.88 3.23
N LEU A 69 10.68 15.21 3.07
CA LEU A 69 11.90 15.53 3.81
C LEU A 69 12.35 16.96 3.54
N ARG A 70 12.43 17.36 2.27
CA ARG A 70 12.81 18.73 1.88
C ARG A 70 11.88 19.77 2.48
N ALA A 71 10.57 19.53 2.46
CA ALA A 71 9.57 20.44 3.04
C ALA A 71 9.70 20.54 4.56
N GLY A 72 9.89 19.41 5.25
CA GLY A 72 10.14 19.39 6.69
C GLY A 72 11.37 20.20 7.07
N LEU A 73 12.51 19.93 6.41
CA LEU A 73 13.79 20.59 6.67
C LEU A 73 13.78 22.10 6.34
N ALA A 74 13.03 22.52 5.33
CA ALA A 74 12.90 23.93 4.96
C ALA A 74 12.37 24.81 6.11
N THR A 75 11.58 24.23 7.01
CA THR A 75 11.01 24.93 8.18
C THR A 75 12.08 25.49 9.14
N PHE A 76 13.25 24.86 9.19
CA PHE A 76 14.35 25.24 10.10
C PHE A 76 15.71 25.28 9.38
N GLU A 77 15.72 25.51 8.07
CA GLU A 77 16.94 25.60 7.25
C GLU A 77 17.92 26.68 7.77
N HIS A 78 17.37 27.76 8.32
CA HIS A 78 18.13 28.89 8.85
C HIS A 78 18.46 28.75 10.35
N ASP A 79 17.91 27.74 11.03
CA ASP A 79 18.14 27.50 12.44
C ASP A 79 19.34 26.55 12.62
N ARG A 80 20.43 27.07 13.19
CA ARG A 80 21.65 26.33 13.53
C ARG A 80 21.70 25.93 15.01
N SER A 81 20.57 25.96 15.69
CA SER A 81 20.47 25.47 17.06
C SER A 81 20.81 23.98 17.10
N PRO A 82 21.50 23.48 18.16
CA PRO A 82 21.73 22.05 18.37
C PRO A 82 20.45 21.20 18.32
N VAL A 83 19.32 21.84 18.62
CA VAL A 83 17.95 21.35 18.55
C VAL A 83 17.54 21.01 17.10
N ALA A 84 17.79 21.94 16.17
CA ALA A 84 17.48 21.79 14.75
C ALA A 84 18.37 20.76 14.08
N ASP A 85 19.64 20.65 14.51
CA ASP A 85 20.56 19.61 14.04
C ASP A 85 20.10 18.21 14.43
N THR A 86 19.61 18.04 15.67
CA THR A 86 19.06 16.77 16.16
C THR A 86 17.83 16.33 15.37
N ILE A 87 16.89 17.26 15.13
CA ILE A 87 15.66 16.97 14.35
C ILE A 87 16.00 16.67 12.88
N ARG A 88 17.00 17.36 12.30
CA ARG A 88 17.48 17.09 10.93
C ARG A 88 18.00 15.66 10.80
N GLU A 89 18.79 15.21 11.78
CA GLU A 89 19.33 13.85 11.81
C GLU A 89 18.21 12.80 11.98
N GLU A 90 17.23 13.07 12.84
CA GLU A 90 16.08 12.18 13.07
C GLU A 90 15.20 12.04 11.82
N PHE A 91 14.81 13.16 11.19
CA PHE A 91 14.02 13.16 9.95
C PHE A 91 14.75 12.45 8.81
N THR A 92 16.04 12.72 8.64
CA THR A 92 16.83 12.08 7.57
C THR A 92 16.99 10.58 7.81
N THR A 93 17.21 10.15 9.05
CA THR A 93 17.39 8.73 9.41
C THR A 93 16.11 7.93 9.28
N ARG A 94 14.95 8.52 9.61
CA ARG A 94 13.68 7.77 9.61
C ARG A 94 12.97 7.79 8.26
N LEU A 95 13.13 8.85 7.47
CA LEU A 95 12.60 8.91 6.10
C LEU A 95 13.52 8.23 5.08
N VAL A 96 14.83 8.08 5.28
CA VAL A 96 15.69 7.32 4.35
C VAL A 96 15.76 5.84 4.81
N PRO A 97 15.46 4.83 3.96
CA PRO A 97 15.44 3.42 4.37
C PRO A 97 16.82 2.80 4.69
N ALA A 98 17.86 3.60 4.93
CA ALA A 98 19.19 3.13 5.28
C ALA A 98 19.37 3.07 6.81
N ARG A 99 19.23 1.85 7.34
CA ARG A 99 19.65 1.39 8.69
C ARG A 99 18.88 1.98 9.88
N ARG A 100 18.15 1.08 10.55
CA ARG A 100 17.71 1.18 11.94
C ARG A 100 18.91 1.44 12.87
N GLY A 101 19.19 2.71 13.14
CA GLY A 101 20.00 3.16 14.27
C GLY A 101 19.08 3.70 15.36
N ARG A 102 19.17 3.15 16.57
CA ARG A 102 18.48 3.69 17.75
C ARG A 102 19.15 5.03 18.11
N VAL A 103 18.50 6.14 17.79
CA VAL A 103 18.84 7.45 18.35
C VAL A 103 17.88 7.70 19.49
N GLY A 104 18.43 7.76 20.70
CA GLY A 104 17.68 7.89 21.95
C GLY A 104 17.34 9.34 22.29
N ALA A 105 16.17 9.49 22.91
CA ALA A 105 15.66 10.55 23.76
C ALA A 105 16.58 11.76 23.97
N ARG A 106 16.14 12.96 23.55
CA ARG A 106 16.42 14.22 24.26
C ARG A 106 15.39 15.33 23.97
N HIS A 107 14.61 15.62 25.02
CA HIS A 107 14.04 16.89 25.48
C HIS A 107 12.79 17.49 24.81
N SER A 108 11.76 17.65 25.65
CA SER A 108 10.50 18.37 25.52
C SER A 108 10.55 19.84 25.07
N ALA A 109 11.74 20.46 24.92
CA ALA A 109 11.90 21.79 24.32
C ALA A 109 11.81 21.79 22.77
N HIS A 110 11.79 20.61 22.14
CA HIS A 110 11.91 20.41 20.69
C HIS A 110 10.56 20.19 19.99
N ALA A 111 9.47 20.05 20.75
CA ALA A 111 8.15 19.68 20.24
C ALA A 111 7.59 20.67 19.19
N ALA A 112 7.82 21.97 19.38
CA ALA A 112 7.31 22.99 18.45
C ALA A 112 7.99 22.91 17.06
N ILE A 113 9.31 22.73 17.03
CA ILE A 113 10.08 22.63 15.78
C ILE A 113 9.78 21.29 15.11
N HIS A 114 9.66 20.21 15.88
CA HIS A 114 9.31 18.89 15.36
C HIS A 114 7.88 18.87 14.77
N HIS A 115 6.92 19.46 15.48
CA HIS A 115 5.53 19.58 15.01
C HIS A 115 5.45 20.44 13.74
N ALA A 116 6.17 21.56 13.68
CA ALA A 116 6.23 22.39 12.48
C ALA A 116 6.85 21.62 11.28
N ALA A 117 7.89 20.81 11.52
CA ALA A 117 8.50 19.94 10.50
C ALA A 117 7.51 18.90 9.95
N LEU A 118 6.79 18.21 10.84
CA LEU A 118 5.78 17.21 10.47
C LEU A 118 4.61 17.84 9.71
N GLN A 119 4.13 19.00 10.15
CA GLN A 119 3.06 19.72 9.46
C GLN A 119 3.48 20.13 8.03
N ALA A 120 4.69 20.64 7.85
CA ALA A 120 5.22 20.97 6.53
C ALA A 120 5.35 19.74 5.62
N ALA A 121 5.82 18.60 6.17
CA ALA A 121 5.89 17.34 5.45
C ALA A 121 4.50 16.83 5.03
N ARG A 122 3.50 16.88 5.93
CA ARG A 122 2.11 16.47 5.61
C ARG A 122 1.50 17.36 4.53
N GLN A 123 1.70 18.67 4.61
CA GLN A 123 1.23 19.60 3.56
C GLN A 123 1.85 19.30 2.19
N ALA A 124 3.14 18.94 2.16
CA ALA A 124 3.79 18.55 0.91
C ALA A 124 3.20 17.26 0.32
N VAL A 125 2.93 16.24 1.16
CA VAL A 125 2.28 14.99 0.72
C VAL A 125 0.86 15.23 0.21
N LEU A 126 0.08 16.06 0.91
CA LEU A 126 -1.26 16.45 0.46
C LEU A 126 -1.22 17.24 -0.86
N ALA A 127 -0.24 18.13 -1.04
CA ALA A 127 -0.08 18.86 -2.30
C ALA A 127 0.29 17.93 -3.46
N MET A 128 1.17 16.95 -3.23
CA MET A 128 1.50 15.94 -4.24
C MET A 128 0.26 15.11 -4.62
N ARG A 129 -0.59 14.75 -3.65
CA ARG A 129 -1.85 14.05 -3.92
C ARG A 129 -2.84 14.92 -4.70
N ALA A 130 -2.97 16.19 -4.34
CA ALA A 130 -3.85 17.13 -5.04
C ALA A 130 -3.42 17.41 -6.49
N ASN A 131 -2.13 17.32 -6.78
CA ASN A 131 -1.56 17.49 -8.12
C ASN A 131 -1.49 16.19 -8.93
N ASP A 132 -1.99 15.06 -8.40
CA ASP A 132 -1.88 13.73 -9.02
C ASP A 132 -0.43 13.29 -9.27
N GLU A 133 0.53 13.80 -8.49
CA GLU A 133 1.95 13.40 -8.53
C GLU A 133 2.19 12.05 -7.84
N ILE A 134 1.30 11.65 -6.92
CA ILE A 134 1.32 10.37 -6.20
C ILE A 134 -0.05 9.70 -6.22
N GLY A 135 -0.04 8.38 -6.40
CA GLY A 135 -1.22 7.54 -6.31
C GLY A 135 -1.71 7.34 -4.87
N ASP A 136 -2.87 6.70 -4.75
CA ASP A 136 -3.55 6.45 -3.47
C ASP A 136 -2.71 5.59 -2.52
N ASP A 137 -2.10 4.53 -3.06
CA ASP A 137 -1.26 3.60 -2.28
C ASP A 137 -0.01 4.29 -1.72
N ALA A 138 0.67 5.10 -2.55
CA ALA A 138 1.85 5.86 -2.13
C ALA A 138 1.48 6.93 -1.08
N PHE A 139 0.32 7.57 -1.23
CA PHE A 139 -0.21 8.53 -0.27
C PHE A 139 -0.47 7.89 1.10
N HIS A 140 -1.17 6.75 1.14
CA HIS A 140 -1.47 6.05 2.40
C HIS A 140 -0.22 5.55 3.11
N LEU A 141 0.77 5.03 2.37
CA LEU A 141 2.05 4.62 2.94
C LEU A 141 2.80 5.80 3.55
N MET A 142 2.80 6.96 2.89
CA MET A 142 3.40 8.18 3.42
C MET A 142 2.67 8.71 4.66
N GLU A 143 1.33 8.68 4.69
CA GLU A 143 0.57 9.05 5.89
C GLU A 143 0.89 8.13 7.06
N GLU A 144 0.96 6.81 6.85
CA GLU A 144 1.33 5.86 7.91
C GLU A 144 2.75 6.13 8.43
N GLU A 145 3.69 6.48 7.55
CA GLU A 145 5.06 6.82 7.94
C GLU A 145 5.11 8.11 8.77
N LEU A 146 4.37 9.14 8.38
CA LEU A 146 4.27 10.40 9.12
C LEU A 146 3.58 10.22 10.48
N ASP A 147 2.49 9.45 10.54
CA ASP A 147 1.79 9.13 11.78
C ASP A 147 2.70 8.34 12.74
N ARG A 148 3.51 7.42 12.21
CA ARG A 148 4.52 6.69 13.00
C ARG A 148 5.58 7.62 13.60
N LEU A 149 5.98 8.66 12.86
CA LEU A 149 6.91 9.69 13.35
C LEU A 149 6.27 10.56 14.42
N GLU A 150 5.00 10.92 14.26
CA GLU A 150 4.24 11.69 15.24
C GLU A 150 4.06 10.91 16.56
N MET A 151 3.68 9.64 16.47
CA MET A 151 3.59 8.76 17.64
C MET A 151 4.95 8.56 18.31
N ALA A 152 6.03 8.38 17.55
CA ALA A 152 7.37 8.24 18.11
C ALA A 152 7.82 9.51 18.86
N ALA A 153 7.41 10.69 18.40
CA ALA A 153 7.69 11.95 19.08
C ALA A 153 6.81 12.19 20.33
N GLY A 154 5.59 11.65 20.35
CA GLY A 154 4.65 11.81 21.47
C GLY A 154 4.66 10.70 22.52
N SER A 155 5.34 9.57 22.30
CA SER A 155 5.25 8.36 23.14
C SER A 155 6.40 8.14 24.13
N GLU A 156 7.35 9.08 24.27
CA GLU A 156 8.34 9.00 25.34
C GLU A 156 7.73 9.48 26.68
N PRO A 157 7.70 8.64 27.73
CA PRO A 157 7.02 8.95 28.99
C PRO A 157 7.77 10.03 29.79
N GLU A 158 7.00 10.88 30.50
CA GLU A 158 7.47 11.86 31.49
C GLU A 158 8.35 11.24 32.60
#